data_AF-A0A395NA52-F1
#
_entry.id   AF-A0A395NA52-F1
#
_cell.length_a   1.000
_cell.length_b   1.000
_cell.length_c   1.000
_cell.angle_alpha   90.00
_cell.angle_beta   90.00
_cell.angle_gamma   90.00
#
_symmetry.space_group_name_H-M   'P 1'
#
loop_
_entity.id
_entity.type
_entity.pdbx_description
1 polymer ?
#
loop_
_entity_poly.entity_id
_entity_poly.type
_entity_poly.pdbx_seq_one_letter_code
_entity_poly.pdbx_strand_id
1 'polypeptide(L)'
;MEQNNYDISELMRRLMGWCEDKGDKSPVKIKMIFSSRIIPILDSQFSAREKIVLHVHTKRDMFRSALSHFKSHPEAIPDDYIELSKMICSQAHGVFLWARFVVKDTLEAYTDGVDPGTFRDRIEKTPVDVFDLFAKILQRVKETDREASATILRLAAFQPSGFRLNTLACAWLVDLGGVDFPFHAPAKLYSAEETEKLHRGPFNDWLL
;
A
#
# COMPACT_ATOMS: atom_id res chain seq x y z
N MET A 1 -18.63 4.76 -12.13
CA MET A 1 -19.57 4.72 -11.00
C MET A 1 -19.85 6.16 -10.60
N GLU A 2 -20.95 6.73 -11.07
CA GLU A 2 -21.45 8.00 -10.53
C GLU A 2 -22.01 7.70 -9.14
N GLN A 3 -21.28 8.09 -8.09
CA GLN A 3 -21.85 8.08 -6.75
C GLN A 3 -23.01 9.09 -6.74
N ASN A 4 -24.19 8.64 -6.31
CA ASN A 4 -25.39 9.48 -6.25
C ASN A 4 -25.14 10.63 -5.26
N ASN A 5 -24.88 11.83 -5.78
CA ASN A 5 -24.55 13.03 -4.98
C ASN A 5 -25.62 13.37 -3.94
N TYR A 6 -26.87 12.95 -4.19
CA TYR A 6 -27.98 13.08 -3.26
C TYR A 6 -27.78 12.26 -1.98
N ASP A 7 -27.36 11.00 -2.12
CA ASP A 7 -27.18 10.09 -0.98
C ASP A 7 -26.03 10.53 -0.08
N ILE A 8 -24.93 11.02 -0.67
CA ILE A 8 -23.79 11.57 0.08
C ILE A 8 -24.21 12.80 0.88
N SER A 9 -25.02 13.67 0.29
CA SER A 9 -25.49 14.89 0.95
C SER A 9 -26.41 14.60 2.13
N GLU A 10 -27.34 13.66 1.96
CA GLU A 10 -28.24 13.23 3.03
C GLU A 10 -27.49 12.53 4.16
N LEU A 11 -26.52 11.68 3.84
CA LEU A 11 -25.64 11.07 4.83
C LEU A 11 -24.90 12.12 5.65
N MET A 12 -24.30 13.12 4.99
CA MET A 12 -23.57 14.18 5.70
C MET A 12 -24.47 15.04 6.56
N ARG A 13 -25.67 15.39 6.08
CA ARG A 13 -26.63 16.15 6.87
C ARG A 13 -26.95 15.42 8.19
N ARG A 14 -27.13 14.11 8.15
CA ARG A 14 -27.36 13.29 9.35
C ARG A 14 -26.16 13.27 10.28
N LEU A 15 -24.97 13.07 9.74
CA LEU A 15 -23.72 13.02 10.52
C LEU A 15 -23.41 14.36 11.20
N MET A 16 -23.62 15.48 10.49
CA MET A 16 -23.48 16.82 11.05
C MET A 16 -24.53 17.10 12.12
N GLY A 17 -25.77 16.64 11.92
CA GLY A 17 -26.82 16.68 12.95
C GLY A 17 -26.40 15.99 14.25
N TRP A 18 -25.62 14.91 14.21
CA TRP A 18 -25.12 14.25 15.43
C TRP A 18 -23.99 15.03 16.13
N CYS A 19 -23.32 15.93 15.42
CA CYS A 19 -22.30 16.81 15.96
C CYS A 19 -22.91 18.11 16.55
N GLU A 20 -24.01 18.60 15.97
CA GLU A 20 -24.69 19.84 16.35
C GLU A 20 -25.77 19.63 17.42
N ASP A 21 -26.49 18.50 17.34
CA ASP A 21 -27.54 18.17 18.29
C ASP A 21 -26.88 17.71 19.58
N LYS A 22 -26.64 18.70 20.47
CA LYS A 22 -26.66 18.62 21.95
C LYS A 22 -26.31 19.97 22.55
N GLY A 23 -27.30 20.84 22.65
CA GLY A 23 -27.24 21.97 23.57
C GLY A 23 -27.05 21.49 25.01
N ASP A 24 -25.89 21.82 25.60
CA ASP A 24 -25.53 21.93 27.03
C ASP A 24 -25.95 20.83 28.05
N LYS A 25 -26.72 19.80 27.67
CA LYS A 25 -27.38 18.85 28.59
C LYS A 25 -27.12 17.38 28.30
N SER A 26 -26.29 17.06 27.31
CA SER A 26 -25.92 15.66 27.06
C SER A 26 -24.46 15.41 27.39
N PRO A 27 -24.14 14.31 28.10
CA PRO A 27 -22.80 14.06 28.61
C PRO A 27 -21.77 13.66 27.52
N VAL A 28 -22.18 13.51 26.26
CA VAL A 28 -21.33 12.97 25.18
C VAL A 28 -21.19 13.98 24.06
N LYS A 29 -19.98 14.54 23.92
CA LYS A 29 -19.54 15.34 22.80
C LYS A 29 -18.92 14.44 21.74
N ILE A 30 -19.57 14.31 20.58
CA ILE A 30 -19.10 13.47 19.48
C ILE A 30 -18.20 14.30 18.57
N LYS A 31 -17.03 13.77 18.23
CA LYS A 31 -16.15 14.31 17.18
C LYS A 31 -16.01 13.25 16.10
N MET A 32 -16.27 13.61 14.85
CA MET A 32 -16.13 12.71 13.72
C MET A 32 -15.00 13.21 12.82
N ILE A 33 -14.24 12.26 12.26
CA ILE A 33 -13.19 12.52 11.27
C ILE A 33 -13.55 11.71 10.04
N PHE A 34 -13.67 12.38 8.90
CA PHE A 34 -13.96 11.75 7.62
C PHE A 34 -12.68 11.66 6.79
N SER A 35 -12.52 10.54 6.08
CA SER A 35 -11.46 10.35 5.09
C SER A 35 -12.11 9.92 3.78
N SER A 36 -11.83 10.65 2.71
CA SER A 36 -12.37 10.38 1.38
C SER A 36 -11.46 10.95 0.29
N ARG A 37 -11.68 10.55 -0.97
CA ARG A 37 -11.19 11.31 -2.13
C ARG A 37 -11.95 12.64 -2.20
N ILE A 38 -11.44 13.62 -2.96
CA ILE A 38 -12.13 14.91 -3.11
C ILE A 38 -13.50 14.67 -3.74
N ILE A 39 -14.55 14.90 -2.96
CA ILE A 39 -15.93 14.87 -3.40
C ILE A 39 -16.43 16.32 -3.35
N PRO A 40 -16.75 16.97 -4.47
CA PRO A 40 -17.06 18.40 -4.52
C PRO A 40 -18.14 18.84 -3.53
N ILE A 41 -19.20 18.04 -3.35
CA ILE A 41 -20.29 18.37 -2.43
C ILE A 41 -19.87 18.31 -0.96
N LEU A 42 -18.88 17.48 -0.62
CA LEU A 42 -18.30 17.45 0.72
C LEU A 42 -17.35 18.61 0.92
N ASP A 43 -16.56 18.93 -0.10
CA ASP A 43 -15.60 20.01 -0.02
C ASP A 43 -16.28 21.36 0.25
N SER A 44 -17.46 21.62 -0.32
CA SER A 44 -18.22 22.84 -0.03
C SER A 44 -18.78 22.94 1.40
N GLN A 45 -18.90 21.84 2.14
CA GLN A 45 -19.57 21.80 3.45
C GLN A 45 -18.64 22.10 4.63
N PHE A 46 -17.32 21.99 4.44
CA PHE A 46 -16.35 22.24 5.49
C PHE A 46 -15.53 23.50 5.20
N SER A 47 -15.19 24.25 6.23
CA SER A 47 -14.24 25.37 6.11
C SER A 47 -12.81 24.86 5.91
N ALA A 48 -11.91 25.74 5.48
CA ALA A 48 -10.49 25.41 5.34
C ALA A 48 -9.82 24.96 6.66
N ARG A 49 -10.40 25.32 7.82
CA ARG A 49 -9.88 24.93 9.14
C ARG A 49 -10.35 23.53 9.57
N GLU A 50 -11.40 23.02 8.94
CA GLU A 50 -12.01 21.71 9.24
C GLU A 50 -11.59 20.63 8.25
N LYS A 51 -10.72 20.99 7.28
CA LYS A 51 -10.22 20.08 6.25
C LYS A 51 -8.72 19.94 6.33
N ILE A 52 -8.26 18.70 6.19
CA ILE A 52 -6.85 18.40 5.94
C ILE A 52 -6.74 17.83 4.53
N VAL A 53 -6.16 18.61 3.63
CA VAL A 53 -5.94 18.19 2.24
C VAL A 53 -4.60 17.47 2.16
N LEU A 54 -4.63 16.14 2.35
CA LEU A 54 -3.43 15.31 2.47
C LEU A 54 -2.42 15.55 1.33
N HIS A 55 -2.86 15.62 0.07
CA HIS A 55 -1.94 15.77 -1.08
C HIS A 55 -1.12 17.08 -1.07
N VAL A 56 -1.56 18.11 -0.34
CA VAL A 56 -0.81 19.35 -0.15
C VAL A 56 0.24 19.18 0.95
N HIS A 57 -0.14 18.51 2.04
CA HIS A 57 0.72 18.35 3.22
C HIS A 57 1.78 17.25 3.05
N THR A 58 1.58 16.30 2.14
CA THR A 58 2.49 15.16 1.95
C THR A 58 3.69 15.47 1.06
N LYS A 59 3.73 16.61 0.35
CA LYS A 59 4.85 16.96 -0.53
C LYS A 59 6.21 16.93 0.17
N ARG A 60 6.30 17.54 1.35
CA ARG A 60 7.56 17.56 2.12
C ARG A 60 7.98 16.15 2.54
N ASP A 61 7.01 15.32 2.92
CA ASP A 61 7.28 13.97 3.39
C ASP A 61 7.65 13.03 2.23
N MET A 62 7.01 13.17 1.06
CA MET A 62 7.41 12.47 -0.16
C MET A 62 8.83 12.86 -0.60
N PHE A 63 9.18 14.14 -0.56
CA PHE A 63 10.53 14.60 -0.86
C PHE A 63 11.57 14.00 0.09
N ARG A 64 11.28 14.03 1.40
CA ARG A 64 12.15 13.41 2.42
C ARG A 64 12.27 11.90 2.22
N SER A 65 11.17 11.23 1.89
CA SER A 65 11.14 9.80 1.61
C SER A 65 11.99 9.46 0.38
N ALA A 66 11.88 10.23 -0.71
CA ALA A 66 12.68 10.04 -1.92
C ALA A 66 14.18 10.22 -1.63
N LEU A 67 14.56 11.31 -0.95
CA LEU A 67 15.93 11.54 -0.52
C LEU A 67 16.46 10.39 0.36
N SER A 68 15.66 9.93 1.32
CA SER A 68 16.05 8.85 2.23
C SER A 68 16.26 7.53 1.48
N HIS A 69 15.44 7.23 0.48
CA HIS A 69 15.57 6.03 -0.36
C HIS A 69 16.81 6.07 -1.27
N PHE A 70 17.11 7.24 -1.86
CA PHE A 70 18.36 7.39 -2.62
C PHE A 70 19.58 7.21 -1.70
N LYS A 71 19.56 7.85 -0.53
CA LYS A 71 20.65 7.75 0.45
C LYS A 71 20.83 6.37 1.07
N SER A 72 19.79 5.53 1.10
CA SER A 72 19.92 4.16 1.60
C SER A 72 20.63 3.23 0.62
N HIS A 73 20.90 3.69 -0.61
CA HIS A 73 21.63 2.96 -1.64
C HIS A 73 22.80 3.82 -2.14
N PRO A 74 23.80 4.14 -1.27
CA PRO A 74 24.91 5.02 -1.62
C PRO A 74 25.74 4.51 -2.80
N GLU A 75 25.75 3.21 -3.05
CA GLU A 75 26.38 2.56 -4.20
C GLU A 75 25.64 2.82 -5.53
N ALA A 76 24.37 3.22 -5.48
CA ALA A 76 23.49 3.40 -6.63
C ALA A 76 22.85 4.80 -6.69
N ILE A 77 23.52 5.80 -6.10
CA ILE A 77 22.97 7.15 -6.00
C ILE A 77 23.39 8.02 -7.20
N PRO A 78 22.45 8.55 -8.00
CA PRO A 78 22.78 9.52 -9.05
C PRO A 78 23.30 10.83 -8.47
N ASP A 79 24.23 11.50 -9.17
CA ASP A 79 24.79 12.79 -8.72
C ASP A 79 23.72 13.87 -8.54
N ASP A 80 22.66 13.85 -9.37
CA ASP A 80 21.56 14.80 -9.35
C ASP A 80 20.33 14.32 -8.56
N TYR A 81 20.48 13.33 -7.67
CA TYR A 81 19.36 12.73 -6.90
C TYR A 81 18.49 13.73 -6.14
N ILE A 82 19.04 14.89 -5.74
CA ILE A 82 18.28 15.96 -5.08
C ILE A 82 17.26 16.58 -6.05
N GLU A 83 17.68 16.88 -7.27
CA GLU A 83 16.81 17.45 -8.30
C GLU A 83 15.80 16.40 -8.79
N LEU A 84 16.24 15.15 -8.98
CA LEU A 84 15.33 14.03 -9.28
C LEU A 84 14.29 13.86 -8.17
N SER A 85 14.67 13.98 -6.90
CA SER A 85 13.72 13.91 -5.77
C SER A 85 12.67 15.03 -5.79
N LYS A 86 13.06 16.25 -6.19
CA LYS A 86 12.10 17.37 -6.36
C LYS A 86 11.12 17.08 -7.48
N MET A 87 11.62 16.59 -8.61
CA MET A 87 10.83 16.25 -9.80
C MET A 87 9.85 15.10 -9.51
N ILE A 88 10.31 14.07 -8.81
CA ILE A 88 9.46 12.96 -8.36
C ILE A 88 8.35 13.47 -7.44
N CYS A 89 8.68 14.34 -6.48
CA CYS A 89 7.70 14.90 -5.56
C CYS A 89 6.66 15.78 -6.27
N SER A 90 7.07 16.57 -7.26
CA SER A 90 6.13 17.43 -8.00
C SER A 90 5.13 16.62 -8.84
N GLN A 91 5.58 15.53 -9.46
CA GLN A 91 4.76 14.65 -10.30
C GLN A 91 3.95 13.60 -9.51
N ALA A 92 4.31 13.30 -8.27
CA ALA A 92 3.58 12.31 -7.49
C ALA A 92 2.13 12.72 -7.17
N HIS A 93 1.78 14.01 -7.22
CA HIS A 93 0.44 14.54 -6.89
C HIS A 93 -0.16 14.00 -5.58
N GLY A 94 0.68 13.70 -4.59
CA GLY A 94 0.28 13.16 -3.28
C GLY A 94 0.22 11.63 -3.20
N VAL A 95 0.51 10.92 -4.29
CA VAL A 95 0.54 9.45 -4.36
C VAL A 95 1.92 8.92 -3.95
N PHE A 96 2.07 8.56 -2.68
CA PHE A 96 3.34 8.00 -2.15
C PHE A 96 3.83 6.77 -2.91
N LEU A 97 2.90 5.90 -3.34
CA LEU A 97 3.23 4.70 -4.10
C LEU A 97 3.96 5.05 -5.40
N TRP A 98 3.50 6.11 -6.09
CA TRP A 98 4.11 6.59 -7.31
C TRP A 98 5.54 7.07 -7.05
N ALA A 99 5.73 7.92 -6.04
CA ALA A 99 7.06 8.42 -5.67
C ALA A 99 8.02 7.27 -5.34
N ARG A 100 7.56 6.31 -4.53
CA ARG A 100 8.35 5.13 -4.17
C ARG A 100 8.72 4.27 -5.39
N PHE A 101 7.76 4.06 -6.30
CA PHE A 101 7.98 3.29 -7.52
C PHE A 101 9.03 3.95 -8.40
N VAL A 102 8.92 5.25 -8.64
CA VAL A 102 9.86 5.97 -9.50
C VAL A 102 11.27 6.01 -8.90
N VAL A 103 11.42 6.26 -7.61
CA VAL A 103 12.73 6.19 -6.96
C VAL A 103 13.36 4.80 -7.12
N LYS A 104 12.57 3.73 -6.91
CA LYS A 104 13.05 2.36 -7.09
C LYS A 104 13.48 2.10 -8.54
N ASP A 105 12.67 2.52 -9.51
CA ASP A 105 12.99 2.38 -10.93
C ASP A 105 14.26 3.13 -11.34
N THR A 106 14.46 4.34 -10.80
CA THR A 106 15.65 5.14 -11.05
C THR A 106 16.89 4.47 -10.46
N LEU A 107 16.80 3.93 -9.24
CA LEU A 107 17.89 3.19 -8.61
C LEU A 107 18.26 1.93 -9.41
N GLU A 108 17.26 1.13 -9.80
CA GLU A 108 17.46 -0.06 -10.65
C GLU A 108 18.17 0.32 -11.97
N ALA A 109 17.69 1.36 -12.65
CA ALA A 109 18.29 1.82 -13.91
C ALA A 109 19.73 2.33 -13.72
N TYR A 110 20.02 3.01 -12.62
CA TYR A 110 21.37 3.46 -12.31
C TYR A 110 22.31 2.26 -12.08
N THR A 111 21.87 1.26 -11.32
CA THR A 111 22.64 0.01 -11.12
C THR A 111 22.88 -0.74 -12.44
N ASP A 112 21.93 -0.70 -13.37
CA ASP A 112 22.07 -1.29 -14.70
C ASP A 112 22.97 -0.48 -15.66
N GLY A 113 23.57 0.64 -15.20
CA GLY A 113 24.48 1.47 -15.99
C GLY A 113 23.77 2.33 -17.05
N VAL A 114 22.47 2.58 -16.89
CA VAL A 114 21.71 3.45 -17.80
C VAL A 114 22.21 4.89 -17.68
N ASP A 115 22.31 5.59 -18.81
CA ASP A 115 22.77 6.98 -18.87
C ASP A 115 21.94 7.91 -17.95
N PRO A 116 22.57 8.67 -17.05
CA PRO A 116 21.88 9.57 -16.12
C PRO A 116 21.00 10.63 -16.78
N GLY A 117 21.36 11.06 -18.00
CA GLY A 117 20.55 12.02 -18.77
C GLY A 117 19.14 11.51 -19.08
N THR A 118 18.93 10.19 -19.05
CA THR A 118 17.64 9.55 -19.34
C THR A 118 16.71 9.42 -18.12
N PHE A 119 17.19 9.70 -16.90
CA PHE A 119 16.35 9.55 -15.70
C PHE A 119 15.21 10.56 -15.67
N ARG A 120 15.44 11.79 -16.13
CA ARG A 120 14.39 12.80 -16.23
C ARG A 120 13.30 12.36 -17.18
N ASP A 121 13.67 11.93 -18.39
CA ASP A 121 12.75 11.35 -19.36
C ASP A 121 11.95 10.17 -18.80
N ARG A 122 12.60 9.28 -18.04
CA ARG A 122 11.93 8.15 -17.40
C ARG A 122 10.91 8.58 -16.34
N ILE A 123 11.24 9.60 -15.56
CA ILE A 123 10.33 10.19 -14.57
C ILE A 123 9.11 10.78 -15.30
N GLU A 124 9.31 11.61 -16.32
CA GLU A 124 8.22 12.24 -17.10
C GLU A 124 7.33 11.24 -17.82
N LYS A 125 7.91 10.16 -18.35
CA LYS A 125 7.17 9.09 -19.03
C LYS A 125 6.50 8.12 -18.06
N THR A 126 6.66 8.28 -16.75
CA THR A 126 5.96 7.43 -15.79
C THR A 126 4.51 7.87 -15.65
N PRO A 127 3.54 6.96 -15.88
CA PRO A 127 2.13 7.31 -15.80
C PRO A 127 1.76 7.83 -14.41
N VAL A 128 1.11 8.99 -14.38
CA VAL A 128 0.62 9.63 -13.16
C VAL A 128 -0.72 9.04 -12.73
N ASP A 129 -1.51 8.57 -13.70
CA ASP A 129 -2.74 7.83 -13.40
C ASP A 129 -2.41 6.51 -12.67
N VAL A 130 -3.19 6.22 -11.63
CA VAL A 130 -2.95 5.08 -10.75
C VAL A 130 -3.19 3.76 -11.48
N PHE A 131 -4.17 3.68 -12.38
CA PHE A 131 -4.44 2.46 -13.15
C PHE A 131 -3.32 2.20 -14.16
N ASP A 132 -2.86 3.24 -14.85
CA ASP A 132 -1.73 3.11 -15.78
C ASP A 132 -0.43 2.77 -15.05
N LEU A 133 -0.22 3.30 -13.85
CA LEU A 133 0.90 2.93 -12.99
C LEU A 133 0.83 1.43 -12.61
N PHE A 134 -0.35 0.94 -12.21
CA PHE A 134 -0.53 -0.48 -11.92
C PHE A 134 -0.31 -1.34 -13.17
N ALA A 135 -0.79 -0.92 -14.33
CA ALA A 135 -0.54 -1.62 -15.59
C ALA A 135 0.96 -1.70 -15.90
N LYS A 136 1.71 -0.60 -15.73
CA LYS A 136 3.17 -0.57 -15.89
C LYS A 136 3.89 -1.49 -14.90
N ILE A 137 3.45 -1.53 -13.63
CA ILE A 137 4.00 -2.44 -12.61
C ILE A 137 3.76 -3.91 -13.04
N LEU A 138 2.55 -4.24 -13.49
CA LEU A 138 2.20 -5.60 -13.92
C LEU A 138 2.94 -6.03 -15.19
N GLN A 139 3.22 -5.11 -16.11
CA GLN A 139 4.00 -5.38 -17.31
C GLN A 139 5.45 -5.79 -17.00
N ARG A 140 6.01 -5.35 -15.86
CA ARG A 140 7.36 -5.75 -15.40
C ARG A 140 7.41 -7.16 -14.83
N VAL A 141 6.27 -7.69 -14.40
CA VAL A 141 6.19 -9.06 -13.90
C VAL A 141 6.36 -10.02 -15.08
N LYS A 142 7.35 -10.92 -14.97
CA LYS A 142 7.59 -11.99 -15.96
C LYS A 142 6.30 -12.76 -16.17
N GLU A 143 6.03 -13.17 -17.40
CA GLU A 143 4.78 -13.84 -17.75
C GLU A 143 4.52 -15.09 -16.90
N THR A 144 5.58 -15.86 -16.59
CA THR A 144 5.56 -17.02 -15.69
C THR A 144 5.13 -16.69 -14.27
N ASP A 145 5.34 -15.46 -13.81
CA ASP A 145 5.15 -15.06 -12.41
C ASP A 145 3.83 -14.28 -12.22
N ARG A 146 3.11 -13.97 -13.31
CA ARG A 146 1.90 -13.14 -13.26
C ARG A 146 0.77 -13.77 -12.48
N GLU A 147 0.55 -15.08 -12.64
CA GLU A 147 -0.51 -15.80 -11.93
C GLU A 147 -0.26 -15.84 -10.42
N ALA A 148 0.97 -16.20 -10.02
CA ALA A 148 1.38 -16.17 -8.62
C ALA A 148 1.28 -14.75 -8.03
N SER A 149 1.75 -13.74 -8.75
CA SER A 149 1.68 -12.34 -8.34
C SER A 149 0.24 -11.85 -8.19
N ALA A 150 -0.66 -12.22 -9.11
CA ALA A 150 -2.08 -11.88 -9.02
C ALA A 150 -2.74 -12.55 -7.80
N THR A 151 -2.36 -13.78 -7.48
CA THR A 151 -2.87 -14.51 -6.32
C THR A 151 -2.41 -13.87 -5.02
N ILE A 152 -1.12 -13.51 -4.90
CA ILE A 152 -0.60 -12.74 -3.75
C ILE A 152 -1.38 -11.43 -3.59
N LEU A 153 -1.56 -10.69 -4.69
CA LEU A 153 -2.22 -9.40 -4.65
C LEU A 153 -3.68 -9.52 -4.18
N ARG A 154 -4.41 -10.53 -4.67
CA ARG A 154 -5.77 -10.82 -4.20
C ARG A 154 -5.78 -11.18 -2.73
N LEU A 155 -4.90 -12.07 -2.29
CA LEU A 155 -4.78 -12.40 -0.88
C LEU A 155 -4.53 -11.13 -0.07
N ALA A 156 -3.58 -10.29 -0.45
CA ALA A 156 -3.26 -9.05 0.26
C ALA A 156 -4.44 -8.05 0.30
N ALA A 157 -5.17 -7.93 -0.80
CA ALA A 157 -6.28 -6.98 -0.93
C ALA A 157 -7.53 -7.40 -0.13
N PHE A 158 -7.75 -8.71 0.03
CA PHE A 158 -8.94 -9.26 0.69
C PHE A 158 -8.64 -9.89 2.05
N GLN A 159 -7.53 -9.52 2.69
CA GLN A 159 -7.23 -9.97 4.05
C GLN A 159 -8.31 -9.48 5.02
N PRO A 160 -8.97 -10.39 5.76
CA PRO A 160 -9.78 -10.00 6.90
C PRO A 160 -8.90 -9.24 7.90
N SER A 161 -9.46 -8.20 8.54
CA SER A 161 -8.76 -7.42 9.55
C SER A 161 -8.20 -8.34 10.65
N GLY A 162 -6.87 -8.47 10.69
CA GLY A 162 -6.13 -9.30 11.65
C GLY A 162 -5.28 -10.41 11.03
N PHE A 163 -5.47 -10.77 9.77
CA PHE A 163 -4.61 -11.76 9.09
C PHE A 163 -3.44 -11.07 8.40
N ARG A 164 -2.21 -11.44 8.79
CA ARG A 164 -0.99 -11.04 8.08
C ARG A 164 -0.56 -12.19 7.18
N LEU A 165 -0.43 -11.92 5.88
CA LEU A 165 0.28 -12.84 4.97
C LEU A 165 1.66 -13.13 5.57
N ASN A 166 1.85 -14.37 6.01
CA ASN A 166 3.13 -14.87 6.49
C ASN A 166 3.83 -15.64 5.37
N THR A 167 5.12 -15.88 5.52
CA THR A 167 5.94 -16.57 4.52
C THR A 167 5.39 -17.96 4.16
N LEU A 168 4.72 -18.64 5.10
CA LEU A 168 4.10 -19.95 4.86
C LEU A 168 2.91 -19.85 3.88
N ALA A 169 2.07 -18.82 4.02
CA ALA A 169 0.98 -18.57 3.08
C ALA A 169 1.50 -18.31 1.65
N CYS A 170 2.69 -17.70 1.52
CA CYS A 170 3.33 -17.52 0.22
C CYS A 170 3.99 -18.81 -0.31
N ALA A 171 4.52 -19.68 0.56
CA ALA A 171 5.09 -20.96 0.12
C ALA A 171 4.04 -21.86 -0.54
N TRP A 172 2.78 -21.74 -0.13
CA TRP A 172 1.65 -22.51 -0.65
C TRP A 172 1.00 -21.94 -1.92
N LEU A 173 1.49 -20.83 -2.47
CA LEU A 173 0.91 -20.20 -3.66
C LEU A 173 0.82 -21.13 -4.87
N VAL A 174 1.78 -22.03 -5.02
CA VAL A 174 1.84 -22.99 -6.13
C VAL A 174 0.76 -24.07 -6.00
N ASP A 175 0.34 -24.36 -4.76
CA ASP A 175 -0.58 -25.45 -4.45
C ASP A 175 -2.03 -24.99 -4.29
N LEU A 176 -2.30 -23.67 -4.23
CA LEU A 176 -3.64 -23.10 -4.03
C LEU A 176 -4.66 -23.52 -5.10
N GLY A 177 -4.20 -23.87 -6.31
CA GLY A 177 -5.06 -24.38 -7.40
C GLY A 177 -5.36 -25.87 -7.31
N GLY A 178 -4.70 -26.60 -6.41
CA GLY A 178 -4.89 -28.04 -6.22
C GLY A 178 -6.20 -28.32 -5.50
N VAL A 179 -7.00 -29.24 -6.05
CA VAL A 179 -8.27 -29.70 -5.43
C VAL A 179 -8.04 -30.30 -4.03
N ASP A 180 -6.82 -30.79 -3.80
CA ASP A 180 -6.39 -31.43 -2.55
C ASP A 180 -5.62 -30.48 -1.61
N PHE A 181 -5.64 -29.17 -1.84
CA PHE A 181 -5.00 -28.19 -0.94
C PHE A 181 -5.86 -27.88 0.30
N PRO A 182 -5.27 -27.70 1.51
CA PRO A 182 -3.85 -27.79 1.87
C PRO A 182 -3.38 -29.19 2.27
N PHE A 183 -4.19 -30.23 2.08
CA PHE A 183 -3.90 -31.57 2.57
C PHE A 183 -4.09 -32.64 1.49
N HIS A 184 -2.98 -33.17 0.97
CA HIS A 184 -2.96 -34.34 0.08
C HIS A 184 -3.41 -35.65 0.75
N ALA A 185 -3.76 -35.60 2.04
CA ALA A 185 -4.26 -36.71 2.85
C ALA A 185 -5.19 -36.18 3.95
N PRO A 186 -6.17 -36.95 4.44
CA PRO A 186 -7.05 -36.51 5.53
C PRO A 186 -6.24 -36.11 6.76
N ALA A 187 -6.52 -34.94 7.31
CA ALA A 187 -5.88 -34.45 8.52
C ALA A 187 -6.12 -35.43 9.67
N LYS A 188 -5.06 -36.08 10.14
CA LYS A 188 -5.09 -36.97 11.31
C LYS A 188 -4.85 -36.11 12.55
N LEU A 189 -5.78 -36.08 13.50
CA LEU A 189 -5.50 -35.51 14.81
C LEU A 189 -4.36 -36.30 15.44
N TYR A 190 -3.31 -35.60 15.88
CA TYR A 190 -2.31 -36.20 16.75
C TYR A 190 -2.95 -36.60 18.07
N SER A 191 -2.66 -37.81 18.52
CA SER A 191 -2.93 -38.23 19.89
C SER A 191 -2.08 -37.41 20.88
N ALA A 192 -2.50 -37.40 22.14
CA ALA A 192 -1.74 -36.73 23.22
C ALA A 192 -0.29 -37.25 23.29
N GLU A 193 -0.10 -38.55 23.04
CA GLU A 193 1.19 -39.21 23.07
C GLU A 193 2.10 -38.83 21.88
N GLU A 194 1.53 -38.65 20.68
CA GLU A 194 2.26 -38.17 19.50
C GLU A 194 2.66 -36.69 19.64
N THR A 195 1.80 -35.87 20.26
CA THR A 195 2.05 -34.45 20.51
C THR A 195 3.21 -34.25 21.50
N GLU A 196 3.28 -35.08 22.54
CA GLU A 196 4.36 -35.04 23.54
C GLU A 196 5.71 -35.50 22.97
N LYS A 197 5.71 -36.49 22.06
CA LYS A 197 6.92 -36.93 21.34
C LYS A 197 7.46 -35.87 20.40
N LEU A 198 6.59 -35.13 19.69
CA LEU A 198 6.99 -34.04 18.79
C LEU A 198 7.56 -32.83 19.55
N HIS A 199 6.97 -32.47 20.70
CA HIS A 199 7.49 -31.39 21.55
C HIS A 199 8.82 -31.73 22.24
N ARG A 200 9.15 -33.02 22.38
CA ARG A 200 10.44 -33.48 22.95
C ARG A 200 11.49 -33.86 21.91
N GLY A 201 11.22 -33.70 20.61
CA GLY A 201 12.20 -33.91 19.53
C GLY A 201 13.34 -32.87 19.57
N PRO A 202 14.52 -33.17 18.98
CA PRO A 202 15.79 -32.51 19.31
C PRO A 202 15.90 -31.12 18.67
N PHE A 203 15.23 -30.14 19.26
CA PHE A 203 15.49 -28.72 18.96
C PHE A 203 16.62 -28.12 19.83
N ASN A 204 17.24 -28.94 20.70
CA ASN A 204 18.32 -28.51 21.59
C ASN A 204 19.74 -28.87 21.11
N ASP A 205 19.91 -29.63 20.02
CA ASP A 205 21.24 -30.12 19.59
C ASP A 205 21.93 -29.23 18.53
N TRP A 206 21.42 -28.02 18.28
CA TRP A 206 21.99 -27.07 17.30
C TRP A 206 22.56 -25.77 17.91
N LEU A 207 22.83 -25.75 19.23
CA LEU A 207 23.57 -24.68 19.88
C LEU A 207 24.73 -25.26 20.71
N LEU A 208 25.79 -25.63 20.01
CA LEU A 208 27.17 -25.61 20.50
C LEU A 208 28.01 -24.76 19.54
#